data_AF-A0A2V6G066-F1
#
_entry.id   AF-A0A2V6G066-F1
#
_cell.length_a   1.000
_cell.length_b   1.000
_cell.length_c   1.000
_cell.angle_alpha   90.00
_cell.angle_beta   90.00
_cell.angle_gamma   90.00
#
_symmetry.space_group_name_H-M   'P 1'
#
loop_
_entity.id
_entity.type
_entity.pdbx_description
1 polymer ?
#
loop_
_entity_poly.entity_id
_entity_poly.type
_entity_poly.pdbx_seq_one_letter_code
_entity_poly.pdbx_strand_id
1 'polypeptide(L)'
;MDNSITISGPTANNLAVNGNAKITVFHIGSGETVTISGLSITNGYTTGFGGGIHNDHASLTLNNCTVTANNGSGFQGGGIYNDAENSSGALLEINNSSVTDNSGGKAFITMHSAAALRR
;
A
#
# COMPACT_ATOMS: atom_id res chain seq x y z
N MET A 1 3.05 15.66 19.39
CA MET A 1 3.96 14.50 19.36
C MET A 1 3.70 13.85 18.01
N ASP A 2 4.69 13.83 17.13
CA ASP A 2 4.56 13.10 15.85
C ASP A 2 4.78 11.61 16.12
N ASN A 3 3.70 10.84 16.16
CA ASN A 3 3.76 9.38 16.30
C ASN A 3 3.96 8.73 14.92
N SER A 4 5.09 9.02 14.28
CA SER A 4 5.42 8.38 13.01
C SER A 4 6.02 6.99 13.22
N ILE A 5 5.58 6.01 12.41
CA ILE A 5 6.11 4.65 12.40
C ILE A 5 7.00 4.48 11.18
N THR A 6 8.19 3.92 11.38
CA THR A 6 9.11 3.57 10.28
C THR A 6 9.35 2.08 10.24
N ILE A 7 9.14 1.47 9.08
CA ILE A 7 9.45 0.07 8.79
C ILE A 7 10.53 0.05 7.72
N SER A 8 11.73 -0.44 8.06
CA SER A 8 12.89 -0.42 7.18
C SER A 8 13.41 -1.82 6.89
N GLY A 9 13.47 -2.17 5.61
CA GLY A 9 14.18 -3.32 5.09
C GLY A 9 15.57 -2.95 4.55
N PRO A 10 16.43 -3.95 4.29
CA PRO A 10 17.76 -3.75 3.74
C PRO A 10 17.73 -3.23 2.30
N THR A 11 16.95 -3.88 1.42
CA THR A 11 16.58 -3.45 0.04
C THR A 11 15.38 -4.27 -0.43
N ALA A 12 14.62 -3.75 -1.42
CA ALA A 12 13.47 -4.47 -1.97
C ALA A 12 13.82 -5.84 -2.60
N ASN A 13 15.08 -6.04 -3.03
CA ASN A 13 15.54 -7.32 -3.58
C ASN A 13 15.98 -8.33 -2.50
N ASN A 14 16.20 -7.87 -1.26
CA ASN A 14 16.74 -8.71 -0.18
C ASN A 14 15.67 -9.21 0.80
N LEU A 15 14.58 -8.46 1.01
CA LEU A 15 13.55 -8.82 1.98
C LEU A 15 12.15 -8.63 1.41
N ALA A 16 11.41 -9.73 1.38
CA ALA A 16 10.01 -9.75 1.00
C ALA A 16 9.11 -9.99 2.22
N VAL A 17 8.03 -9.23 2.30
CA VAL A 17 6.88 -9.52 3.16
C VAL A 17 5.80 -10.12 2.27
N ASN A 18 5.48 -11.39 2.50
CA ASN A 18 4.64 -12.21 1.63
C ASN A 18 3.29 -12.50 2.30
N GLY A 19 2.19 -12.05 1.70
CA GLY A 19 0.82 -12.27 2.20
C GLY A 19 0.26 -13.68 1.95
N ASN A 20 1.06 -14.57 1.37
CA ASN A 20 0.79 -15.98 1.11
C ASN A 20 -0.54 -16.25 0.36
N ALA A 21 -0.91 -15.35 -0.55
CA ALA A 21 -2.18 -15.34 -1.27
C ALA A 21 -3.41 -15.44 -0.36
N LYS A 22 -3.33 -14.93 0.87
CA LYS A 22 -4.38 -15.07 1.88
C LYS A 22 -4.78 -13.78 2.57
N ILE A 23 -3.85 -12.84 2.72
CA ILE A 23 -4.06 -11.63 3.49
C ILE A 23 -3.56 -10.38 2.75
N THR A 24 -4.12 -9.23 3.11
CA THR A 24 -3.49 -7.94 2.89
C THR A 24 -2.15 -7.90 3.63
N VAL A 25 -1.07 -7.51 2.96
CA VAL A 25 0.28 -7.55 3.56
C VAL A 25 0.46 -6.47 4.62
N PHE A 26 0.02 -5.24 4.31
CA PHE A 26 0.04 -4.13 5.26
C PHE A 26 -1.33 -3.44 5.31
N HIS A 27 -1.85 -3.29 6.53
CA HIS A 27 -2.98 -2.42 6.82
C HIS A 27 -2.48 -1.26 7.67
N ILE A 28 -2.58 -0.04 7.14
CA ILE A 28 -2.24 1.19 7.85
C ILE A 28 -3.54 1.76 8.41
N GLY A 29 -3.65 1.81 9.73
CA GLY A 29 -4.86 2.27 10.40
C GLY A 29 -5.06 3.78 10.34
N SER A 30 -6.30 4.21 10.55
CA SER A 30 -6.71 5.62 10.47
C SER A 30 -5.89 6.54 11.38
N GLY A 31 -5.48 7.69 10.82
CA GLY A 31 -4.73 8.72 11.53
C GLY A 31 -3.23 8.42 11.71
N GLU A 32 -2.76 7.26 11.26
CA GLU A 32 -1.34 6.89 11.37
C GLU A 32 -0.49 7.61 10.30
N THR A 33 0.78 7.83 10.63
CA THR A 33 1.79 8.29 9.68
C THR A 33 2.89 7.25 9.57
N VAL A 34 2.97 6.56 8.44
CA VAL A 34 3.85 5.41 8.24
C VAL A 34 4.79 5.61 7.06
N THR A 35 6.07 5.36 7.28
CA THR A 35 7.07 5.23 6.21
C THR A 35 7.52 3.78 6.10
N ILE A 36 7.42 3.21 4.91
CA ILE A 36 7.93 1.87 4.59
C ILE A 36 9.05 2.01 3.58
N SER A 37 10.22 1.44 3.89
CA SER A 37 11.41 1.57 3.06
C SER A 37 12.09 0.23 2.76
N GLY A 38 12.57 0.04 1.54
CA GLY A 38 13.48 -1.05 1.20
C GLY A 38 12.88 -2.45 1.33
N LEU A 39 11.58 -2.61 1.04
CA LEU A 39 10.88 -3.91 1.09
C LEU A 39 10.27 -4.30 -0.26
N SER A 40 10.23 -5.60 -0.53
CA SER A 40 9.27 -6.19 -1.46
C SER A 40 7.99 -6.56 -0.70
N ILE A 41 6.84 -6.15 -1.23
CA ILE A 41 5.51 -6.35 -0.64
C ILE A 41 4.73 -7.16 -1.66
N THR A 42 4.49 -8.43 -1.37
CA THR A 42 4.12 -9.38 -2.43
C THR A 42 3.12 -10.44 -2.02
N ASN A 43 2.45 -10.98 -3.05
CA ASN A 43 1.57 -12.14 -2.94
C ASN A 43 0.53 -11.97 -1.83
N GLY A 44 0.05 -10.74 -1.65
CA GLY A 44 -1.10 -10.44 -0.84
C GLY A 44 -2.39 -10.75 -1.58
N TYR A 45 -3.43 -11.13 -0.84
CA TYR A 45 -4.76 -11.38 -1.37
C TYR A 45 -5.81 -10.79 -0.44
N THR A 46 -6.83 -10.14 -1.00
CA THR A 46 -7.98 -9.68 -0.24
C THR A 46 -9.26 -9.86 -1.03
N THR A 47 -10.37 -10.08 -0.32
CA THR A 47 -11.72 -9.91 -0.87
C THR A 47 -12.30 -8.51 -0.60
N GLY A 48 -11.57 -7.68 0.14
CA GLY A 48 -11.91 -6.31 0.47
C GLY A 48 -10.95 -5.32 -0.21
N PHE A 49 -10.24 -4.53 0.61
CA PHE A 49 -9.44 -3.39 0.15
C PHE A 49 -7.94 -3.71 0.16
N GLY A 50 -7.24 -3.44 -0.95
CA GLY A 50 -5.79 -3.50 -1.06
C GLY A 50 -5.18 -4.89 -0.81
N GLY A 51 -4.87 -5.64 -1.87
CA GLY A 51 -4.21 -6.94 -1.75
C GLY A 51 -2.80 -6.82 -1.16
N GLY A 52 -2.01 -5.85 -1.61
CA GLY A 52 -0.69 -5.56 -1.04
C GLY A 52 -0.82 -4.66 0.18
N ILE A 53 -1.32 -3.44 -0.03
CA ILE A 53 -1.43 -2.43 1.01
C ILE A 53 -2.83 -1.83 1.04
N HIS A 54 -3.40 -1.75 2.23
CA HIS A 54 -4.57 -0.94 2.53
C HIS A 54 -4.15 0.25 3.38
N ASN A 55 -4.24 1.46 2.83
CA ASN A 55 -4.05 2.72 3.55
C ASN A 55 -5.41 3.31 3.92
N ASP A 56 -5.87 3.05 5.14
CA ASP A 56 -7.21 3.37 5.65
C ASP A 56 -7.18 4.75 6.32
N HIS A 57 -7.48 5.83 5.59
CA HIS A 57 -7.52 7.19 6.13
C HIS A 57 -6.23 7.62 6.85
N ALA A 58 -5.07 7.25 6.30
CA ALA A 58 -3.76 7.47 6.92
C ALA A 58 -2.73 8.06 5.94
N SER A 59 -1.55 8.43 6.43
CA SER A 59 -0.44 8.94 5.61
C SER A 59 0.62 7.86 5.42
N LEU A 60 0.80 7.40 4.18
CA LEU A 60 1.76 6.37 3.82
C LEU A 60 2.81 6.91 2.83
N THR A 61 4.08 6.74 3.19
CA THR A 61 5.23 6.96 2.29
C THR A 61 5.92 5.64 1.98
N LEU A 62 6.13 5.34 0.70
CA LEU A 62 6.93 4.21 0.22
C LEU A 62 8.24 4.72 -0.37
N ASN A 63 9.38 4.25 0.16
CA ASN A 63 10.71 4.61 -0.34
C ASN A 63 11.50 3.37 -0.78
N ASN A 64 11.98 3.33 -2.01
CA ASN A 64 12.80 2.21 -2.51
C ASN A 64 12.13 0.83 -2.33
N CYS A 65 10.81 0.77 -2.48
CA CYS A 65 9.99 -0.42 -2.28
C CYS A 65 9.55 -1.02 -3.63
N THR A 66 9.17 -2.30 -3.61
CA THR A 66 8.50 -2.96 -4.73
C THR A 66 7.19 -3.57 -4.25
N VAL A 67 6.06 -3.13 -4.79
CA VAL A 67 4.73 -3.70 -4.53
C VAL A 67 4.32 -4.52 -5.75
N THR A 68 4.35 -5.86 -5.63
CA THR A 68 4.20 -6.74 -6.80
C THR A 68 3.46 -8.04 -6.54
N ALA A 69 2.81 -8.59 -7.56
CA ALA A 69 2.09 -9.86 -7.49
C ALA A 69 1.01 -9.91 -6.40
N ASN A 70 0.42 -8.77 -6.05
CA ASN A 70 -0.69 -8.72 -5.11
C ASN A 70 -2.04 -8.71 -5.83
N ASN A 71 -3.03 -9.38 -5.25
CA ASN A 71 -4.32 -9.62 -5.87
C ASN A 71 -5.49 -9.14 -4.98
N GLY A 72 -6.50 -8.54 -5.59
CA GLY A 72 -7.74 -8.15 -4.91
C GLY A 72 -8.95 -8.58 -5.71
N SER A 73 -9.87 -9.32 -5.09
CA SER A 73 -11.15 -9.64 -5.73
C SER A 73 -12.09 -8.44 -5.62
N GLY A 74 -12.60 -7.92 -6.74
CA GLY A 74 -13.54 -6.79 -6.74
C GLY A 74 -12.90 -5.47 -7.17
N PHE A 75 -13.46 -4.34 -6.75
CA PHE A 75 -13.15 -3.02 -7.32
C PHE A 75 -12.00 -2.28 -6.63
N GLN A 76 -11.40 -2.84 -5.58
CA GLN A 76 -10.57 -2.08 -4.63
C GLN A 76 -9.05 -2.33 -4.73
N GLY A 77 -8.54 -2.60 -5.94
CA GLY A 77 -7.10 -2.59 -6.25
C GLY A 77 -6.29 -3.75 -5.65
N GLY A 78 -5.57 -4.47 -6.50
CA GLY A 78 -4.72 -5.58 -6.05
C GLY A 78 -3.45 -5.14 -5.34
N GLY A 79 -2.86 -4.01 -5.77
CA GLY A 79 -1.59 -3.50 -5.25
C GLY A 79 -1.79 -2.65 -4.01
N ILE A 80 -2.20 -1.40 -4.21
CA ILE A 80 -2.42 -0.44 -3.13
C ILE A 80 -3.84 0.13 -3.23
N TYR A 81 -4.59 0.07 -2.14
CA TYR A 81 -5.82 0.84 -1.95
C TYR A 81 -5.56 1.98 -0.99
N ASN A 82 -5.79 3.21 -1.44
CA ASN A 82 -5.67 4.41 -0.63
C ASN A 82 -7.07 5.00 -0.38
N ASP A 83 -7.59 4.75 0.81
CA ASP A 83 -8.95 5.11 1.20
C ASP A 83 -9.00 6.51 1.82
N ALA A 84 -9.59 7.46 1.10
CA ALA A 84 -9.85 8.82 1.58
C ALA A 84 -11.35 9.10 1.75
N GLU A 85 -12.22 8.09 1.80
CA GLU A 85 -13.67 8.34 1.91
C GLU A 85 -14.05 9.07 3.22
N ASN A 86 -14.72 10.21 3.12
CA ASN A 86 -15.23 10.99 4.27
C ASN A 86 -14.15 11.59 5.21
N SER A 87 -12.87 11.49 4.88
CA SER A 87 -11.75 12.18 5.55
C SER A 87 -10.95 13.01 4.56
N SER A 88 -10.38 14.12 5.03
CA SER A 88 -9.55 15.02 4.22
C SER A 88 -8.11 14.53 3.97
N GLY A 89 -7.74 13.29 4.34
CA GLY A 89 -6.33 13.03 4.74
C GLY A 89 -5.65 11.72 4.37
N ALA A 90 -6.15 10.88 3.45
CA ALA A 90 -5.33 9.74 3.02
C ALA A 90 -4.28 10.15 1.99
N LEU A 91 -3.02 10.16 2.41
CA LEU A 91 -1.88 10.52 1.58
C LEU A 91 -1.08 9.27 1.22
N LEU A 92 -0.75 9.16 -0.07
CA LEU A 92 0.15 8.14 -0.57
C LEU A 92 1.27 8.80 -1.37
N GLU A 93 2.48 8.70 -0.84
CA GLU A 93 3.71 9.15 -1.51
C GLU A 93 4.53 7.92 -1.91
N ILE A 94 5.00 7.88 -3.16
CA ILE A 94 5.73 6.75 -3.74
C ILE A 94 7.03 7.27 -4.35
N ASN A 95 8.13 7.11 -3.62
CA ASN A 95 9.45 7.58 -4.01
C ASN A 95 10.34 6.41 -4.39
N ASN A 96 10.96 6.47 -5.56
CA ASN A 96 11.91 5.46 -6.06
C ASN A 96 11.39 4.03 -5.91
N SER A 97 10.07 3.85 -6.01
CA SER A 97 9.39 2.59 -5.74
C SER A 97 8.62 2.14 -6.97
N SER A 98 8.43 0.84 -7.10
CA SER A 98 7.71 0.21 -8.22
C SER A 98 6.40 -0.41 -7.73
N VAL A 99 5.31 -0.23 -8.47
CA VAL A 99 4.01 -0.90 -8.22
C VAL A 99 3.58 -1.58 -9.51
N THR A 100 3.93 -2.86 -9.66
CA THR A 100 3.77 -3.62 -10.92
C THR A 100 3.16 -4.99 -10.67
N ASP A 101 2.61 -5.62 -11.71
CA ASP A 101 2.13 -7.02 -11.65
C ASP A 101 1.09 -7.31 -10.57
N ASN A 102 0.36 -6.28 -10.12
CA ASN A 102 -0.76 -6.44 -9.20
C ASN A 102 -2.08 -6.55 -9.97
N SER A 103 -3.03 -7.34 -9.50
CA SER A 103 -4.28 -7.58 -10.23
C SER A 103 -5.51 -7.36 -9.36
N GLY A 104 -6.49 -6.61 -9.88
CA GLY A 104 -7.75 -6.32 -9.21
C GLY A 104 -8.60 -5.38 -10.07
N GLY A 105 -9.91 -5.33 -9.83
CA GLY A 105 -10.89 -4.87 -10.81
C GLY A 105 -10.87 -3.39 -11.22
N LYS A 106 -9.96 -2.54 -10.73
CA LYS A 106 -9.88 -1.13 -11.17
C LYS A 106 -8.48 -0.54 -11.39
N ALA A 107 -7.44 -0.93 -10.64
CA ALA A 107 -6.07 -0.46 -10.89
C ALA A 107 -5.04 -1.17 -9.99
N PHE A 108 -3.76 -1.02 -10.33
CA PHE A 108 -2.62 -1.35 -9.46
C PHE A 108 -2.55 -0.45 -8.22
N ILE A 109 -3.01 0.80 -8.36
CA ILE A 109 -3.18 1.81 -7.30
C ILE A 109 -4.57 2.43 -7.48
N THR A 110 -5.43 2.35 -6.48
CA THR A 110 -6.75 2.99 -6.49
C THR A 110 -6.81 4.08 -5.42
N MET A 111 -7.24 5.29 -5.80
CA MET A 111 -7.57 6.37 -4.86
C MET A 111 -9.08 6.60 -4.86
N HIS A 112 -9.72 6.50 -3.70
CA HIS A 112 -11.15 6.81 -3.54
C HIS A 112 -11.28 8.12 -2.77
N SER A 113 -11.89 9.14 -3.38
CA SER A 113 -11.93 10.54 -2.89
C SER A 113 -10.56 11.27 -2.97
N ALA A 114 -10.55 12.60 -2.83
CA ALA A 114 -9.45 13.51 -3.24
C ALA A 114 -8.13 13.26 -2.49
N ALA A 115 -7.37 12.25 -2.93
CA ALA A 115 -6.02 11.96 -2.47
C ALA A 115 -4.99 12.47 -3.48
N ALA A 116 -3.90 13.05 -2.98
CA ALA A 116 -2.80 13.52 -3.80
C ALA A 116 -1.75 12.42 -3.94
N LEU A 117 -1.69 11.77 -5.10
CA LEU A 117 -0.48 11.04 -5.51
C LEU A 117 0.56 12.08 -5.93
N ARG A 118 1.56 12.34 -5.08
CA ARG A 118 2.72 13.14 -5.46
C ARG A 118 3.76 12.17 -6.06
N ARG A 119 4.05 12.37 -7.35
CA ARG A 119 5.12 11.68 -8.09
C ARG A 119 6.39 12.50 -8.08
#